data_AF-A0A6M0GB91-F1
#
_entry.id   AF-A0A6M0GB91-F1
#
_cell.length_a   1.000
_cell.length_b   1.000
_cell.length_c   1.000
_cell.angle_alpha   90.00
_cell.angle_beta   90.00
_cell.angle_gamma   90.00
#
_symmetry.space_group_name_H-M   'P 1'
#
loop_
_entity.id
_entity.type
_entity.pdbx_description
1 polymer ?
#
loop_
_entity_poly.entity_id
_entity_poly.type
_entity_poly.pdbx_seq_one_letter_code
_entity_poly.pdbx_strand_id
1 'polypeptide(L)' 'MTQVEHIQAEIEALSPEDLVRLRKWFADKDWQSWDQQLEVDIAEGKLDFLRSEAMAAKRQGKLQDL' A
#
# COMPACT_ATOMS: atom_id res chain seq x y z
N MET A 1 10.52 -27.26 -11.33
CA MET A 1 10.85 -25.86 -11.07
C MET A 1 9.67 -25.02 -11.51
N THR A 2 9.07 -24.26 -10.61
CA THR A 2 7.97 -23.35 -10.92
C THR A 2 8.49 -22.02 -11.48
N GLN A 3 7.61 -21.24 -12.11
CA GLN A 3 7.97 -19.90 -12.58
C GLN A 3 8.47 -19.01 -11.43
N VAL A 4 7.88 -19.14 -10.23
CA VAL A 4 8.27 -18.38 -9.04
C VAL A 4 9.67 -18.78 -8.58
N GLU A 5 9.96 -20.08 -8.51
CA GLU A 5 11.28 -20.57 -8.14
C GLU A 5 12.38 -20.08 -9.10
N HIS A 6 12.07 -20.01 -10.41
CA HIS A 6 13.01 -19.47 -11.40
C HIS A 6 13.29 -17.97 -11.16
N ILE A 7 12.25 -17.17 -10.90
CA ILE A 7 12.42 -15.75 -10.60
C ILE A 7 13.23 -15.55 -9.31
N GLN A 8 13.01 -16.38 -8.28
CA GLN A 8 13.78 -16.30 -7.04
C GLN A 8 15.28 -16.55 -7.28
N ALA A 9 15.63 -17.56 -8.07
CA ALA A 9 17.02 -17.84 -8.43
C ALA A 9 17.68 -16.67 -9.20
N GLU A 10 16.95 -16.05 -10.13
CA GLU A 10 17.43 -14.87 -10.85
C GLU A 10 17.63 -13.67 -9.92
N ILE A 11 16.75 -13.48 -8.93
CA ILE A 11 16.87 -12.40 -7.93
C ILE A 11 18.11 -12.62 -7.04
N GLU A 12 18.38 -13.87 -6.64
CA GLU A 12 19.55 -14.22 -5.84
C GLU A 12 20.87 -14.02 -6.58
N ALA A 13 20.84 -14.10 -7.92
CA ALA A 13 22.00 -13.86 -8.77
C ALA A 13 22.27 -12.36 -9.05
N LEU A 14 21.40 -11.45 -8.63
CA LEU A 14 21.55 -10.02 -8.88
C LEU A 14 22.74 -9.40 -8.13
N SER A 15 23.32 -8.38 -8.75
CA SER A 15 24.24 -7.49 -8.05
C SER A 15 23.54 -6.76 -6.90
N PRO A 16 24.26 -6.32 -5.85
CA PRO A 16 23.67 -5.52 -4.78
C PRO A 16 22.95 -4.25 -5.28
N GLU A 17 23.47 -3.63 -6.35
CA GLU A 17 22.89 -2.44 -6.97
C GLU A 17 21.57 -2.75 -7.67
N ASP A 18 21.52 -3.82 -8.45
CA ASP A 18 20.30 -4.24 -9.14
C ASP A 18 19.25 -4.74 -8.16
N LEU A 19 19.65 -5.38 -7.07
CA LEU A 19 18.74 -5.76 -5.99
C LEU A 19 18.12 -4.54 -5.29
N VAL A 20 18.85 -3.43 -5.14
CA VAL A 20 18.28 -2.18 -4.64
C VAL A 20 17.27 -1.60 -5.63
N ARG A 21 17.59 -1.60 -6.93
CA ARG A 21 16.68 -1.12 -7.98
C ARG A 21 15.41 -1.95 -8.05
N LEU A 22 15.53 -3.27 -7.99
CA LEU A 22 14.40 -4.20 -7.98
C LEU A 22 13.48 -3.96 -6.78
N ARG A 23 14.06 -3.84 -5.57
CA ARG A 23 13.28 -3.56 -4.36
C ARG A 23 12.51 -2.25 -4.45
N LYS A 24 13.13 -1.20 -4.99
CA LYS A 24 12.45 0.08 -5.21
C LYS A 24 11.28 -0.07 -6.17
N TRP A 25 11.52 -0.69 -7.32
CA TRP A 25 10.49 -0.92 -8.32
C TRP A 25 9.31 -1.74 -7.77
N PHE A 26 9.60 -2.77 -6.97
CA PHE A 26 8.58 -3.61 -6.35
C PHE A 26 7.74 -2.82 -5.34
N ALA A 27 8.38 -2.01 -4.49
CA ALA A 27 7.68 -1.13 -3.56
C ALA A 27 6.79 -0.12 -4.28
N ASP A 28 7.26 0.49 -5.37
CA ASP A 28 6.46 1.41 -6.19
C ASP A 28 5.24 0.71 -6.81
N LYS A 29 5.36 -0.58 -7.15
CA LYS A 29 4.24 -1.40 -7.65
C LYS A 29 3.23 -1.75 -6.56
N ASP A 30 3.70 -2.09 -5.37
CA ASP A 30 2.82 -2.34 -4.23
C ASP A 30 2.05 -1.07 -3.85
N TRP A 31 2.69 0.09 -3.88
CA TRP A 31 2.02 1.38 -3.68
C TRP A 31 0.94 1.63 -4.72
N GLN A 32 1.21 1.37 -6.01
CA GLN A 32 0.18 1.49 -7.07
C GLN A 32 -1.02 0.57 -6.83
N SER A 33 -0.77 -0.67 -6.37
CA SER A 33 -1.85 -1.61 -6.04
C SER A 33 -2.64 -1.14 -4.82
N TRP A 34 -1.96 -0.56 -3.82
CA TRP A 34 -2.59 -0.04 -2.63
C TRP A 34 -3.48 1.17 -2.95
N ASP A 35 -3.01 2.09 -3.78
CA ASP A 35 -3.80 3.24 -4.25
C ASP A 35 -5.08 2.77 -4.95
N GLN A 36 -4.98 1.79 -5.85
CA GLN A 36 -6.15 1.22 -6.52
C GLN A 36 -7.14 0.57 -5.55
N GLN A 37 -6.64 -0.20 -4.58
CA GLN A 37 -7.49 -0.83 -3.57
C GLN A 37 -8.19 0.22 -2.72
N LEU A 38 -7.48 1.29 -2.34
CA LEU A 38 -8.02 2.40 -1.56
C LEU A 38 -9.15 3.10 -2.32
N GLU A 39 -8.96 3.39 -3.61
CA GLU A 39 -10.00 3.99 -4.45
C GLU A 39 -11.25 3.12 -4.54
N VAL A 40 -11.08 1.81 -4.71
CA VAL A 40 -12.20 0.85 -4.71
C VAL A 40 -12.91 0.83 -3.37
N ASP A 41 -12.17 0.78 -2.26
CA ASP A 41 -12.77 0.73 -0.92
C ASP A 41 -13.51 2.03 -0.58
N ILE A 42 -13.02 3.18 -1.06
CA ILE A 42 -13.74 4.46 -0.99
C ILE A 42 -15.03 4.39 -1.80
N ALA A 43 -14.99 3.91 -3.04
CA ALA A 43 -16.16 3.81 -3.91
C ALA A 43 -17.22 2.85 -3.37
N GLU A 44 -16.81 1.79 -2.67
CA GLU A 44 -17.69 0.82 -2.01
C GLU A 44 -18.21 1.30 -0.64
N GLY A 45 -17.79 2.48 -0.16
CA GLY A 45 -18.19 3.02 1.13
C GLY A 45 -17.60 2.30 2.34
N LYS A 46 -16.62 1.41 2.14
CA LYS A 46 -15.97 0.64 3.22
C LYS A 46 -15.28 1.54 4.24
N LEU A 47 -14.91 2.76 3.86
CA LEU A 47 -14.23 3.73 4.71
C LEU A 47 -15.19 4.77 5.33
N ASP A 48 -16.50 4.67 5.11
CA ASP A 48 -17.48 5.63 5.64
C ASP A 48 -17.52 5.68 7.18
N PHE A 49 -17.11 4.60 7.84
CA PHE A 49 -16.99 4.56 9.29
C PHE A 49 -15.94 5.56 9.81
N LEU A 50 -14.82 5.75 9.09
CA LEU A 50 -13.79 6.72 9.46
C LEU A 50 -14.32 8.15 9.39
N ARG A 51 -15.10 8.45 8.34
CA ARG A 51 -15.77 9.75 8.23
C ARG A 51 -16.75 9.97 9.37
N SER A 52 -17.53 8.95 9.71
CA SER A 52 -18.50 8.99 10.80
C SER A 52 -17.82 9.22 12.15
N GLU A 53 -16.71 8.53 12.40
CA GLU A 53 -15.90 8.68 13.60
C GLU A 53 -15.29 10.08 13.71
N ALA A 54 -14.69 10.59 12.63
CA ALA A 54 -14.14 11.95 12.59
C ALA A 54 -15.21 13.01 12.91
N MET A 55 -16.42 12.86 12.34
CA MET A 55 -17.53 13.76 12.64
C MET A 55 -18.02 13.65 14.09
N ALA A 56 -18.01 12.46 14.68
CA ALA A 56 -18.34 12.27 16.09
C ALA A 56 -17.28 12.92 17.01
N ALA A 57 -16.00 12.72 16.73
CA ALA A 57 -14.90 13.35 17.45
C ALA A 57 -14.97 14.88 17.37
N LYS A 58 -15.29 15.43 16.19
CA LYS A 58 -15.55 16.86 15.99
C LYS A 58 -16.66 17.39 16.89
N ARG A 59 -17.81 16.71 16.92
CA ARG A 59 -18.94 17.09 17.77
C ARG A 59 -18.62 17.02 19.26
N GLN A 60 -17.71 16.13 19.65
CA GLN A 60 -17.26 15.98 21.03
C GLN A 60 -16.13 16.94 21.42
N GLY A 61 -15.66 17.79 20.50
CA GLY A 61 -14.55 18.71 20.77
C GLY A 61 -13.22 17.98 21.02
N LYS A 62 -13.05 16.76 20.51
CA LYS A 62 -11.86 15.93 20.72
C LYS A 62 -10.82 16.06 19.60
N LEU A 63 -11.07 16.90 18.61
CA LEU A 63 -10.09 17.16 17.55
C LEU A 63 -8.96 18.04 18.10
N GLN A 64 -7.74 17.75 17.68
CA GLN A 64 -6.58 18.61 17.91
C GLN A 64 -6.36 19.50 16.68
N ASP A 65 -5.72 20.64 16.90
CA ASP A 65 -5.24 21.48 15.81
C ASP A 65 -4.13 20.75 15.04
N LEU A 66 -4.06 21.01 13.73
CA LEU A 66 -3.10 20.42 12.79
C LEU A 66 -1.69 21.02 12.97
#